data_AF-C7QZK1-F1
#
_entry.id   AF-C7QZK1-F1
#
_cell.length_a   1.000
_cell.length_b   1.000
_cell.length_c   1.000
_cell.angle_alpha   90.00
_cell.angle_beta   90.00
_cell.angle_gamma   90.00
#
_symmetry.space_group_name_H-M   'P 1'
#
loop_
_entity.id
_entity.type
_entity.pdbx_description
1 polymer ?
#
loop_
_entity_poly.entity_id
_entity_poly.type
_entity_poly.pdbx_seq_one_letter_code
_entity_poly.pdbx_strand_id
1 'polypeptide(L)'
;MRIWSLHPTLLDRQALVACWRETLLADEADHRGYRFDRSRITAQRSTHPTQLTVTDGQLRYEKNHLITKLTQRSPHTLEHLTTMYPTFEAKQFTPPAHRLFTVVEGPIEEWEKV
;
A
#
# COMPACT_ATOMS: atom_id res chain seq x y z
N MET A 1 4.80 0.34 -9.69
CA MET A 1 4.26 1.12 -8.57
C MET A 1 3.56 0.28 -7.49
N ARG A 2 4.01 0.46 -6.26
CA ARG A 2 3.38 -0.05 -5.01
C ARG A 2 2.33 0.96 -4.50
N ILE A 3 1.34 0.51 -3.71
CA ILE A 3 0.34 1.39 -3.05
C ILE A 3 0.38 1.21 -1.51
N TRP A 4 1.30 0.39 -1.02
CA TRP A 4 1.36 -0.04 0.39
C TRP A 4 1.85 1.03 1.37
N SER A 5 2.36 2.16 0.87
CA SER A 5 2.77 3.28 1.71
C SER A 5 1.57 4.09 2.21
N LEU A 6 0.42 4.00 1.52
CA LEU A 6 -0.84 4.64 1.93
C LEU A 6 -1.45 3.96 3.16
N HIS A 7 -2.14 4.74 3.98
CA HIS A 7 -2.85 4.20 5.14
C HIS A 7 -3.94 3.21 4.70
N PRO A 8 -4.10 2.05 5.38
CA PRO A 8 -5.03 1.00 4.95
C PRO A 8 -6.50 1.43 4.83
N THR A 9 -6.91 2.50 5.51
CA THR A 9 -8.28 3.05 5.40
C THR A 9 -8.59 3.62 4.01
N LEU A 10 -7.57 3.89 3.21
CA LEU A 10 -7.70 4.34 1.83
C LEU A 10 -7.82 3.18 0.84
N LEU A 11 -7.56 1.95 1.30
CA LEU A 11 -7.55 0.75 0.48
C LEU A 11 -8.84 -0.02 0.68
N ASP A 12 -9.34 -0.64 -0.40
CA ASP A 12 -10.53 -1.46 -0.31
C ASP A 12 -10.28 -2.75 0.50
N ARG A 13 -11.37 -3.44 0.85
CA ARG A 13 -11.31 -4.72 1.57
C ARG A 13 -10.54 -5.80 0.80
N GLN A 14 -10.49 -5.76 -0.54
CA GLN A 14 -9.77 -6.75 -1.35
C GLN A 14 -8.24 -6.55 -1.24
N ALA A 15 -7.78 -5.30 -1.17
CA ALA A 15 -6.40 -4.94 -0.93
C ALA A 15 -5.95 -5.34 0.48
N LEU A 16 -6.83 -5.22 1.49
CA LEU A 16 -6.57 -5.73 2.84
C LEU A 16 -6.46 -7.26 2.89
N VAL A 17 -7.26 -7.98 2.09
CA VAL A 17 -7.21 -9.45 2.00
C VAL A 17 -5.90 -9.94 1.39
N ALA A 18 -5.24 -9.16 0.52
CA ALA A 18 -3.95 -9.53 -0.03
C ALA A 18 -2.84 -9.62 1.06
N CYS A 19 -2.92 -8.85 2.15
CA CYS A 19 -2.01 -8.95 3.29
C CYS A 19 -2.21 -10.21 4.14
N TRP A 20 -3.38 -10.86 4.07
CA TRP A 20 -3.68 -12.07 4.84
C TRP A 20 -3.22 -13.37 4.17
N ARG A 21 -2.59 -13.29 2.99
CA ARG A 21 -2.26 -14.46 2.17
C ARG A 21 -0.87 -15.03 2.40
N GLU A 22 -0.10 -14.62 3.39
CA GLU A 22 1.28 -15.11 3.53
C GLU A 22 1.35 -16.61 3.86
N THR A 23 0.54 -17.10 4.80
CA THR A 23 0.44 -18.54 5.09
C THR A 23 -0.22 -19.31 3.93
N LEU A 24 -1.28 -18.76 3.35
CA LEU A 24 -1.95 -19.34 2.18
C LEU A 24 -1.04 -19.39 0.93
N LEU A 25 -0.07 -18.49 0.82
CA LEU A 25 0.91 -18.47 -0.27
C LEU A 25 1.90 -19.62 -0.14
N ALA A 26 2.36 -19.91 1.08
CA ALA A 26 3.22 -21.07 1.32
C ALA A 26 2.48 -22.38 1.03
N ASP A 27 1.20 -22.48 1.44
CA ASP A 27 0.38 -23.66 1.18
C ASP A 27 0.09 -23.85 -0.32
N GLU A 28 -0.18 -22.76 -1.05
CA GLU A 28 -0.38 -22.79 -2.51
C GLU A 28 0.92 -23.12 -3.25
N ALA A 29 2.06 -22.65 -2.76
CA ALA A 29 3.36 -22.95 -3.35
C ALA A 29 3.66 -24.45 -3.26
N ASP A 30 3.44 -25.06 -2.09
CA ASP A 30 3.56 -26.50 -1.89
C ASP A 30 2.63 -27.28 -2.83
N HIS A 31 1.37 -26.87 -2.92
CA HIS A 31 0.38 -27.53 -3.79
C HIS A 31 0.82 -27.53 -5.26
N ARG A 32 1.50 -26.47 -5.72
CA ARG A 32 2.04 -26.37 -7.09
C ARG A 32 3.44 -26.98 -7.25
N GLY A 33 4.02 -27.55 -6.20
CA GLY A 33 5.37 -28.12 -6.22
C GLY A 33 6.50 -27.08 -6.24
N TYR A 34 6.21 -25.82 -5.92
CA TYR A 34 7.25 -24.81 -5.74
C TYR A 34 7.95 -25.02 -4.40
N ARG A 35 9.28 -24.88 -4.39
CA ARG A 35 10.07 -24.91 -3.15
C ARG A 35 10.02 -23.54 -2.49
N PHE A 36 9.02 -23.31 -1.63
CA PHE A 36 8.92 -22.09 -0.83
C PHE A 36 9.52 -22.28 0.55
N ASP A 37 10.46 -21.42 0.93
CA ASP A 37 11.03 -21.41 2.27
C ASP A 37 10.09 -20.66 3.23
N ARG A 38 9.33 -21.42 4.02
CA ARG A 38 8.38 -20.90 5.01
C ARG A 38 9.03 -19.99 6.05
N SER A 39 10.32 -20.17 6.35
CA SER A 39 11.02 -19.33 7.33
C SER A 39 11.07 -17.85 6.91
N ARG A 40 10.89 -17.56 5.62
CA ARG A 40 10.82 -16.19 5.08
C ARG A 40 9.57 -15.41 5.49
N ILE A 41 8.49 -16.10 5.86
CA ILE A 41 7.22 -15.49 6.31
C ILE A 41 6.97 -15.67 7.81
N THR A 42 7.57 -16.68 8.44
CA THR A 42 7.37 -16.97 9.87
C THR A 42 8.34 -16.19 10.79
N ALA A 43 8.96 -15.12 10.29
CA ALA A 43 9.93 -14.36 11.06
C ALA A 43 9.30 -13.82 12.37
N GLN A 44 10.00 -14.05 13.48
CA GLN A 44 9.60 -13.57 14.80
C GLN A 44 9.51 -12.04 14.76
N ARG A 45 8.37 -11.47 15.18
CA ARG A 45 8.18 -10.01 15.19
C ARG A 45 9.34 -9.35 15.95
N SER A 46 10.11 -8.51 15.24
CA SER A 46 11.18 -7.76 15.86
C SER A 46 10.62 -6.84 16.94
N THR A 47 11.23 -6.83 18.13
CA THR A 47 10.86 -5.94 19.24
C THR A 47 11.22 -4.48 18.96
N HIS A 48 12.10 -4.26 17.98
CA HIS A 48 12.48 -2.96 17.45
C HIS A 48 11.96 -2.85 16.02
N PRO A 49 10.76 -2.29 15.79
CA PRO A 49 10.25 -2.12 14.44
C PRO A 49 11.18 -1.16 13.69
N THR A 50 11.76 -1.62 12.58
CA THR A 50 12.47 -0.75 11.64
C THR A 50 11.48 0.28 11.12
N GLN A 51 11.71 1.56 11.41
CA GLN A 51 10.94 2.64 10.81
C GLN A 51 11.40 2.82 9.36
N LEU A 52 10.51 2.58 8.41
CA LEU A 52 10.76 2.88 7.02
C LEU A 52 10.46 4.37 6.80
N THR A 53 11.21 5.02 5.92
CA THR A 53 10.87 6.38 5.48
C THR A 53 10.09 6.31 4.17
N VAL A 54 9.21 7.28 3.96
CA VAL A 54 8.58 7.52 2.66
C VAL A 54 8.48 9.02 2.42
N THR A 55 8.77 9.45 1.20
CA THR A 55 8.59 10.86 0.85
C THR A 55 7.12 11.23 0.68
N ASP A 56 6.78 12.48 1.00
CA ASP A 56 5.46 13.04 0.69
C ASP A 56 5.17 13.08 -0.82
N GLY A 57 6.19 13.28 -1.65
CA GLY A 57 6.14 13.13 -3.10
C GLY A 57 5.70 11.74 -3.55
N GLN A 58 6.24 10.69 -2.95
CA GLN A 58 5.84 9.31 -3.21
C GLN A 58 4.39 9.06 -2.79
N LEU A 59 3.95 9.57 -1.63
CA LEU A 59 2.56 9.40 -1.19
C LEU A 59 1.56 10.07 -2.14
N ARG A 60 1.87 11.29 -2.62
CA ARG A 60 1.05 11.95 -3.65
C ARG A 60 1.02 11.16 -4.95
N TYR A 61 2.15 10.58 -5.35
CA TYR A 61 2.24 9.75 -6.55
C TYR A 61 1.40 8.47 -6.44
N GLU A 62 1.57 7.70 -5.35
CA GLU A 62 0.80 6.49 -5.09
C GLU A 62 -0.71 6.77 -5.04
N LYS A 63 -1.11 7.91 -4.45
CA LYS A 63 -2.50 8.38 -4.42
C LYS A 63 -3.07 8.63 -5.81
N ASN A 64 -2.36 9.34 -6.68
CA ASN A 64 -2.87 9.65 -8.02
C ASN A 64 -3.10 8.37 -8.83
N HIS A 65 -2.22 7.40 -8.70
CA HIS A 65 -2.39 6.08 -9.29
C HIS A 65 -3.54 5.29 -8.66
N LEU A 66 -3.76 5.39 -7.34
CA LEU A 66 -4.93 4.82 -6.69
C LEU A 66 -6.21 5.42 -7.29
N ILE A 67 -6.28 6.75 -7.44
CA ILE A 67 -7.40 7.43 -8.09
C ILE A 67 -7.60 6.87 -9.50
N THR A 68 -6.57 6.82 -10.35
CA THR A 68 -6.67 6.26 -11.71
C THR A 68 -7.24 4.85 -11.73
N LYS A 69 -6.81 3.99 -10.79
CA LYS A 69 -7.32 2.61 -10.69
C LYS A 69 -8.77 2.57 -10.23
N LEU A 70 -9.13 3.38 -9.23
CA LEU A 70 -10.50 3.42 -8.69
C LEU A 70 -11.48 4.01 -9.69
N THR A 71 -11.11 5.04 -10.44
CA THR A 71 -11.94 5.60 -11.52
C THR A 71 -12.38 4.53 -12.52
N GLN A 72 -11.51 3.55 -12.82
CA GLN A 72 -11.83 2.47 -13.76
C GLN A 72 -12.53 1.28 -13.11
N ARG A 73 -12.09 0.88 -11.91
CA ARG A 73 -12.50 -0.39 -11.29
C ARG A 73 -13.62 -0.25 -10.28
N SER A 74 -13.75 0.90 -9.63
CA SER A 74 -14.76 1.14 -8.59
C SER A 74 -14.98 2.65 -8.35
N PRO A 75 -15.73 3.33 -9.24
CA PRO A 75 -16.02 4.77 -9.11
C PRO A 75 -16.69 5.13 -7.77
N HIS A 76 -17.60 4.29 -7.29
CA HIS A 76 -18.26 4.47 -6.00
C HIS A 76 -17.28 4.50 -4.81
N THR A 77 -16.17 3.75 -4.87
CA THR A 77 -15.14 3.80 -3.83
C THR A 77 -14.42 5.15 -3.84
N LEU A 78 -14.15 5.70 -5.03
CA LEU A 78 -13.56 7.03 -5.16
C LEU A 78 -14.50 8.11 -4.61
N GLU A 79 -15.79 8.06 -4.93
CA GLU A 79 -16.80 9.00 -4.39
C GLU A 79 -16.86 8.96 -2.85
N HIS A 80 -16.82 7.77 -2.25
CA HIS A 80 -16.80 7.62 -0.80
C HIS A 80 -15.51 8.21 -0.18
N LEU A 81 -14.36 7.99 -0.82
CA LEU A 81 -13.09 8.59 -0.37
C LEU A 81 -13.12 10.12 -0.48
N THR A 82 -13.66 10.67 -1.55
CA THR A 82 -13.82 12.12 -1.73
C THR A 82 -14.82 12.70 -0.72
N THR A 83 -15.83 11.93 -0.29
CA THR A 83 -16.74 12.35 0.80
C THR A 83 -16.01 12.42 2.16
N MET A 84 -15.17 11.42 2.45
CA MET A 84 -14.42 11.36 3.72
C MET A 84 -13.25 12.36 3.74
N TYR A 85 -12.63 12.59 2.59
CA TYR A 85 -11.52 13.52 2.37
C TYR A 85 -11.88 14.46 1.19
N PRO A 86 -12.54 15.60 1.45
CA PRO A 86 -13.02 16.51 0.39
C PRO A 86 -11.95 16.99 -0.60
N THR A 87 -10.68 17.00 -0.18
CA THR A 87 -9.53 17.40 -1.00
C THR A 87 -8.71 16.22 -1.51
N PHE A 88 -9.22 14.99 -1.42
CA PHE A 88 -8.49 13.77 -1.79
C PHE A 88 -7.87 13.84 -3.19
N GLU A 89 -8.65 14.28 -4.17
CA GLU A 89 -8.22 14.38 -5.57
C GLU A 89 -7.31 15.58 -5.86
N ALA A 90 -7.18 16.52 -4.92
CA ALA A 90 -6.32 17.69 -5.09
C ALA A 90 -4.85 17.26 -5.23
N LYS A 91 -4.13 17.79 -6.22
CA LYS A 91 -2.73 17.42 -6.50
C LYS A 91 -1.80 17.55 -5.29
N GLN A 92 -2.05 18.52 -4.41
CA GLN A 92 -1.23 18.81 -3.23
C GLN A 92 -1.63 18.00 -1.98
N PHE A 93 -2.77 17.32 -2.00
CA PHE A 93 -3.20 16.50 -0.86
C PHE A 93 -2.26 15.32 -0.68
N THR A 94 -1.56 15.29 0.45
CA THR A 94 -0.75 14.16 0.91
C THR A 94 -1.61 13.25 1.78
N PRO A 95 -1.86 12.00 1.35
CA PRO A 95 -2.66 11.06 2.13
C PRO A 95 -1.93 10.62 3.41
N PRO A 96 -2.65 10.18 4.45
CA PRO A 96 -2.04 9.52 5.59
C PRO A 96 -1.23 8.30 5.15
N ALA A 97 -0.03 8.15 5.71
CA ALA A 97 0.83 7.00 5.46
C ALA A 97 0.46 5.81 6.35
N HIS A 98 0.81 4.60 5.91
CA HIS A 98 0.75 3.42 6.75
C HIS A 98 1.68 3.59 7.96
N ARG A 99 1.29 3.07 9.14
CA ARG A 99 2.05 3.19 10.40
C ARG A 99 3.48 2.61 10.39
N LEU A 100 3.86 1.92 9.32
CA LEU A 100 5.21 1.39 9.14
C LEU A 100 6.16 2.43 8.56
N PHE A 101 5.61 3.54 8.04
CA PHE A 101 6.37 4.60 7.42
C PHE A 101 6.32 5.89 8.25
N THR A 102 7.49 6.52 8.37
CA THR A 102 7.64 7.90 8.79
C THR A 102 7.71 8.76 7.54
N VAL A 103 6.81 9.75 7.44
CA VAL A 103 6.78 10.66 6.30
C VAL A 103 7.90 11.69 6.41
N VAL A 104 8.68 11.84 5.35
CA VAL A 104 9.70 12.87 5.19
C VAL A 104 9.37 13.72 3.98
N GLU A 105 9.83 14.97 3.96
CA GLU A 105 9.72 15.82 2.78
C GLU A 105 10.65 15.29 1.68
N GLY A 106 10.15 15.15 0.45
CA GLY A 106 10.99 14.73 -0.66
C GLY A 106 10.26 14.48 -2.00
N PRO A 107 11.03 14.25 -3.09
CA PRO A 107 10.49 13.94 -4.39
C PRO A 107 9.90 12.52 -4.45
N ILE A 108 9.34 12.13 -5.59
CA ILE A 108 9.03 10.71 -5.87
C ILE A 108 10.32 9.90 -5.73
N GLU A 109 10.23 8.70 -5.18
CA GLU A 109 11.40 7.85 -4.97
C GLU A 109 12.06 7.47 -6.31
N GLU A 110 13.39 7.49 -6.36
CA GLU A 110 14.16 7.37 -7.61
C GLU A 110 13.95 6.04 -8.36
N TRP A 111 13.53 4.99 -7.66
CA TRP A 111 13.26 3.67 -8.25
C TRP A 111 11.90 3.56 -8.92
N GLU A 112 11.02 4.55 -8.75
CA GLU A 112 9.70 4.52 -9.35
C GLU A 112 9.77 4.88 -10.82
N LYS A 113 9.13 4.07 -11.67
CA LYS A 113 9.02 4.36 -13.10
C LYS A 113 7.87 5.34 -13.30
N VAL A 114 8.20 6.61 -13.50
CA VAL A 114 7.27 7.72 -13.75
C VAL A 114 6.94 7.82 -15.25
#